data_AF-A0AB38A4E4-F1
#
_entry.id   AF-A0AB38A4E4-F1
#
_cell.length_a   1.000
_cell.length_b   1.000
_cell.length_c   1.000
_cell.angle_alpha   90.00
_cell.angle_beta   90.00
_cell.angle_gamma   90.00
#
_symmetry.space_group_name_H-M   'P 1'
#
loop_
_entity.id
_entity.type
_entity.pdbx_description
1 polymer ?
#
loop_
_entity_poly.entity_id
_entity_poly.type
_entity_poly.pdbx_seq_one_letter_code
_entity_poly.pdbx_strand_id
1 'polypeptide(L)'
;MDQQAFEAARTAYQRGDWSSVVFAMAAVKDPGELFGAADHLKGNSLMKLGRFDEAAQAYSDALRDEAYGKRGALLCNQGRALLAAGRSQEAVEVLTNALQDPDYATPYKAQVALGAAQLALGNVRDAGIAYRNAAIDETNPNPASALTSLGGCFMQLGRPIDAVEAYRTALDFSTPMVNQNAIYAQLGDAYVAANRMSEALDAFGHALADGSYELTNEQQAAYAAAQKAMIAFVGNQPSETDAFLEAAGYAGTGSYDPLDPLGKSGEMIPSPEDTGFFSVSESDLIEAEKGNRKVRRKHRHIGRKIFITLFIILLLLAAAGGAAFYKGYGYPTQETVATQLFESVSNAGQANQYFSSSLSAEQQAEIISSLPVGAKVSIGGVDRSISSSKVYVTATLAQGGTQDYTVDLIRDGISWKVTAVSASYASQASNGNNIATSSSTDAATSATKETDTASTSAASTEATGADSANTQASSSNK
;
A
#
# COMPACT_ATOMS: atom_id res chain seq x y z
N MET A 1 -16.44 -44.67 18.01
CA MET A 1 -15.12 -44.43 17.41
C MET A 1 -14.09 -45.36 18.03
N ASP A 2 -13.28 -46.03 17.21
CA ASP A 2 -12.13 -46.84 17.64
C ASP A 2 -10.83 -46.05 17.46
N GLN A 3 -10.21 -45.70 18.58
CA GLN A 3 -8.98 -44.92 18.61
C GLN A 3 -7.75 -45.72 18.16
N GLN A 4 -7.72 -47.04 18.41
CA GLN A 4 -6.64 -47.93 17.97
C GLN A 4 -6.67 -48.12 16.45
N ALA A 5 -7.87 -48.29 15.87
CA ALA A 5 -8.06 -48.31 14.42
C ALA A 5 -7.65 -46.97 13.78
N PHE A 6 -7.96 -45.83 14.41
CA PHE A 6 -7.55 -44.51 13.91
C PHE A 6 -6.04 -44.31 13.96
N GLU A 7 -5.36 -44.75 15.02
CA GLU A 7 -3.90 -44.70 15.11
C GLU A 7 -3.23 -45.58 14.06
N ALA A 8 -3.73 -46.80 13.83
CA ALA A 8 -3.27 -47.67 12.75
C ALA A 8 -3.45 -47.02 11.36
N ALA A 9 -4.57 -46.35 11.13
CA ALA A 9 -4.81 -45.56 9.92
C ALA A 9 -3.81 -44.39 9.79
N ARG A 10 -3.50 -43.67 10.87
CA ARG A 10 -2.45 -42.62 10.85
C ARG A 10 -1.06 -43.19 10.51
N THR A 11 -0.71 -44.38 10.99
CA THR A 11 0.56 -45.05 10.63
C THR A 11 0.55 -45.57 9.19
N ALA A 12 -0.59 -46.01 8.64
CA ALA A 12 -0.71 -46.32 7.21
C ALA A 12 -0.54 -45.07 6.34
N TYR A 13 -1.16 -43.96 6.74
CA TYR A 13 -1.00 -42.65 6.09
C TYR A 13 0.47 -42.20 6.07
N GLN A 14 1.18 -42.27 7.19
CA GLN A 14 2.61 -41.92 7.25
C GLN A 14 3.50 -42.79 6.35
N ARG A 15 3.12 -44.04 6.08
CA ARG A 15 3.82 -44.95 5.17
C ARG A 15 3.43 -44.78 3.69
N GLY A 16 2.48 -43.88 3.38
CA GLY A 16 2.00 -43.66 2.02
C GLY A 16 0.95 -44.65 1.53
N ASP A 17 0.44 -45.53 2.39
CA ASP A 17 -0.64 -46.46 2.02
C ASP A 17 -2.00 -45.80 2.21
N TRP A 18 -2.31 -44.85 1.34
CA TRP A 18 -3.57 -44.11 1.32
C TRP A 18 -4.78 -45.03 1.09
N SER A 19 -4.57 -46.19 0.44
CA SER A 19 -5.64 -47.13 0.10
C SER A 19 -6.17 -47.86 1.34
N SER A 20 -5.28 -48.40 2.17
CA SER A 20 -5.64 -49.01 3.44
C SER A 20 -6.24 -48.00 4.41
N VAL A 21 -5.80 -46.74 4.38
CA VAL A 21 -6.40 -45.67 5.20
C VAL A 21 -7.88 -45.51 4.88
N VAL A 22 -8.25 -45.39 3.60
CA VAL A 22 -9.66 -45.21 3.19
C VAL A 22 -10.49 -46.45 3.52
N PHE A 23 -9.95 -47.65 3.31
CA PHE A 23 -10.63 -48.91 3.62
C PHE A 23 -10.88 -49.08 5.14
N ALA A 24 -9.88 -48.75 5.97
CA ALA A 24 -9.96 -48.87 7.42
C ALA A 24 -10.98 -47.93 8.09
N MET A 25 -11.46 -46.89 7.41
CA MET A 25 -12.39 -45.91 8.01
C MET A 25 -13.70 -46.52 8.53
N ALA A 26 -14.16 -47.64 7.93
CA ALA A 26 -15.33 -48.37 8.40
C ALA A 26 -15.12 -49.07 9.76
N ALA A 27 -13.87 -49.28 10.19
CA ALA A 27 -13.53 -49.76 11.53
C ALA A 27 -13.22 -48.62 12.51
N VAL A 28 -12.95 -47.40 12.01
CA VAL A 28 -12.62 -46.22 12.83
C VAL A 28 -13.87 -45.59 13.45
N LYS A 29 -14.98 -45.57 12.73
CA LYS A 29 -16.25 -44.99 13.20
C LYS A 29 -17.46 -45.70 12.59
N ASP A 30 -18.56 -45.72 13.32
CA ASP A 30 -19.81 -46.32 12.82
C ASP A 30 -20.50 -45.41 11.79
N PRO A 31 -21.36 -45.97 10.89
CA PRO A 31 -22.15 -45.17 9.96
C PRO A 31 -23.03 -44.14 10.68
N GLY A 32 -22.80 -42.85 10.39
CA GLY A 32 -23.50 -41.74 11.02
C GLY A 32 -22.81 -41.15 12.26
N GLU A 33 -21.78 -41.79 12.79
CA GLU A 33 -20.93 -41.21 13.84
C GLU A 33 -20.09 -40.04 13.27
N LEU A 34 -19.99 -38.95 14.03
CA LEU A 34 -19.15 -37.80 13.70
C LEU A 34 -17.75 -38.02 14.30
N PHE A 35 -16.72 -37.96 13.45
CA PHE A 35 -15.33 -37.97 13.91
C PHE A 35 -14.44 -37.22 12.91
N GLY A 36 -14.41 -35.90 13.04
CA GLY A 36 -13.81 -34.99 12.05
C GLY A 36 -12.34 -35.25 11.79
N ALA A 37 -11.59 -35.76 12.77
CA ALA A 37 -10.19 -36.16 12.57
C ALA A 37 -10.03 -37.37 11.62
N ALA A 38 -10.96 -38.33 11.67
CA ALA A 38 -10.97 -39.49 10.77
C ALA A 38 -11.43 -39.11 9.37
N ASP A 39 -12.51 -38.34 9.26
CA ASP A 39 -13.02 -37.86 7.96
C ASP A 39 -12.02 -36.91 7.27
N HIS A 40 -11.30 -36.08 8.02
CA HIS A 40 -10.18 -35.28 7.51
C HIS A 40 -9.02 -36.16 7.00
N LEU A 41 -8.63 -37.20 7.74
CA LEU A 41 -7.58 -38.14 7.31
C LEU A 41 -7.99 -38.91 6.04
N LYS A 42 -9.26 -39.33 5.96
CA LYS A 42 -9.88 -39.94 4.79
C LYS A 42 -9.82 -39.00 3.58
N GLY A 43 -10.25 -37.74 3.73
CA GLY A 43 -10.17 -36.73 2.67
C GLY A 43 -8.75 -36.50 2.16
N ASN A 44 -7.78 -36.38 3.07
CA ASN A 44 -6.37 -36.24 2.71
C ASN A 44 -5.83 -37.47 1.94
N SER A 45 -6.27 -38.68 2.29
CA SER A 45 -5.92 -39.91 1.58
C SER A 45 -6.55 -39.98 0.19
N LEU A 46 -7.82 -39.58 0.06
CA LEU A 46 -8.55 -39.53 -1.20
C LEU A 46 -7.92 -38.50 -2.16
N MET A 47 -7.46 -37.34 -1.66
CA MET A 47 -6.66 -36.39 -2.44
C MET A 47 -5.36 -37.02 -2.98
N LYS A 48 -4.69 -37.86 -2.20
CA LYS A 48 -3.47 -38.57 -2.63
C LYS A 48 -3.75 -39.69 -3.64
N LEU A 49 -4.96 -40.23 -3.65
CA LEU A 49 -5.44 -41.23 -4.61
C LEU A 49 -6.08 -40.63 -5.88
N GLY A 50 -6.17 -39.30 -5.99
CA GLY A 50 -6.84 -38.63 -7.12
C GLY A 50 -8.38 -38.72 -7.09
N ARG A 51 -8.97 -39.18 -5.99
CA ARG A 51 -10.43 -39.37 -5.82
C ARG A 51 -11.07 -38.08 -5.31
N PHE A 52 -11.05 -37.05 -6.14
CA PHE A 52 -11.27 -35.66 -5.70
C PHE A 52 -12.70 -35.36 -5.20
N ASP A 53 -13.76 -35.84 -5.87
CA ASP A 53 -15.13 -35.66 -5.38
C ASP A 53 -15.37 -36.34 -4.03
N GLU A 54 -14.85 -37.56 -3.85
CA GLU A 54 -14.94 -38.28 -2.58
C GLU A 54 -14.10 -37.61 -1.48
N ALA A 55 -12.97 -36.98 -1.84
CA ALA A 55 -12.20 -36.17 -0.92
C ALA A 55 -13.00 -34.93 -0.48
N ALA A 56 -13.64 -34.22 -1.42
CA ALA A 56 -14.52 -33.10 -1.12
C ALA A 56 -15.68 -33.50 -0.18
N GLN A 57 -16.29 -34.66 -0.42
CA GLN A 57 -17.31 -35.22 0.48
C GLN A 57 -16.74 -35.55 1.87
N ALA A 58 -15.58 -36.18 1.96
CA ALA A 58 -14.96 -36.50 3.25
C ALA A 58 -14.55 -35.24 4.05
N TYR A 59 -14.12 -34.17 3.40
CA TYR A 59 -13.92 -32.88 4.06
C TYR A 59 -15.25 -32.24 4.49
N SER A 60 -16.32 -32.41 3.71
CA SER A 60 -17.67 -31.98 4.09
C SER A 60 -18.23 -32.76 5.28
N ASP A 61 -17.96 -34.07 5.35
CA ASP A 61 -18.30 -34.91 6.51
C ASP A 61 -17.52 -34.46 7.76
N ALA A 62 -16.22 -34.16 7.61
CA ALA A 62 -15.39 -33.63 8.69
C ALA A 62 -15.86 -32.26 9.21
N LEU A 63 -16.45 -31.43 8.34
CA LEU A 63 -17.02 -30.12 8.70
C LEU A 63 -18.31 -30.21 9.53
N ARG A 64 -18.93 -31.40 9.63
CA ARG A 64 -20.09 -31.63 10.49
C ARG A 64 -19.71 -31.84 11.96
N ASP A 65 -18.43 -32.12 12.24
CA ASP A 65 -17.89 -32.21 13.60
C ASP A 65 -17.30 -30.85 14.01
N GLU A 66 -18.15 -29.97 14.55
CA GLU A 66 -17.74 -28.63 15.02
C GLU A 66 -16.67 -28.70 16.12
N ALA A 67 -16.71 -29.75 16.96
CA ALA A 67 -15.75 -29.94 18.05
C ALA A 67 -14.32 -30.23 17.56
N TYR A 68 -14.15 -30.61 16.29
CA TYR A 68 -12.82 -30.81 15.69
C TYR A 68 -12.02 -29.50 15.52
N GLY A 69 -12.68 -28.33 15.44
CA GLY A 69 -12.00 -27.03 15.51
C GLY A 69 -10.97 -26.76 14.39
N LYS A 70 -11.27 -27.21 13.16
CA LYS A 70 -10.42 -27.02 11.96
C LYS A 70 -11.17 -26.48 10.74
N ARG A 71 -12.27 -25.74 10.95
CA ARG A 71 -13.22 -25.29 9.91
C ARG A 71 -12.54 -24.68 8.67
N GLY A 72 -11.77 -23.61 8.79
CA GLY A 72 -11.12 -22.95 7.65
C GLY A 72 -10.09 -23.83 6.94
N ALA A 73 -9.39 -24.72 7.66
CA ALA A 73 -8.46 -25.68 7.06
C ALA A 73 -9.20 -26.78 6.27
N LEU A 74 -10.35 -27.25 6.78
CA LEU A 74 -11.21 -28.21 6.09
C LEU A 74 -11.88 -27.58 4.86
N LEU A 75 -12.42 -26.36 4.97
CA LEU A 75 -12.97 -25.62 3.83
C LEU A 75 -11.88 -25.37 2.77
N CYS A 76 -10.67 -24.96 3.16
CA CYS A 76 -9.55 -24.81 2.22
C CYS A 76 -9.22 -26.13 1.49
N ASN A 77 -9.25 -27.27 2.20
CA ASN A 77 -8.97 -28.57 1.60
C ASN A 77 -10.13 -29.06 0.71
N GLN A 78 -11.39 -28.85 1.11
CA GLN A 78 -12.57 -29.14 0.31
C GLN A 78 -12.58 -28.32 -0.99
N GLY A 79 -12.28 -27.01 -0.92
CA GLY A 79 -12.17 -26.16 -2.10
C GLY A 79 -11.06 -26.60 -3.06
N ARG A 80 -9.91 -27.04 -2.52
CA ARG A 80 -8.83 -27.64 -3.34
C ARG A 80 -9.23 -28.98 -3.97
N ALA A 81 -10.06 -29.78 -3.30
CA ALA A 81 -10.60 -31.01 -3.84
C ALA A 81 -11.62 -30.73 -4.97
N LEU A 82 -12.55 -29.80 -4.76
CA LEU A 82 -13.51 -29.36 -5.78
C LEU A 82 -12.80 -28.79 -7.02
N LEU A 83 -11.76 -27.98 -6.84
CA LEU A 83 -10.96 -27.47 -7.95
C LEU A 83 -10.26 -28.59 -8.72
N ALA A 84 -9.69 -29.58 -8.03
CA ALA A 84 -9.07 -30.75 -8.66
C ALA A 84 -10.09 -31.66 -9.37
N ALA A 85 -11.35 -31.66 -8.94
CA ALA A 85 -12.49 -32.29 -9.62
C ALA A 85 -13.04 -31.46 -10.80
N GLY A 86 -12.49 -30.28 -11.10
CA GLY A 86 -12.98 -29.37 -12.15
C GLY A 86 -14.21 -28.54 -11.75
N ARG A 87 -14.65 -28.61 -10.49
CA ARG A 87 -15.84 -27.92 -9.95
C ARG A 87 -15.46 -26.53 -9.44
N SER A 88 -14.86 -25.72 -10.32
CA SER A 88 -14.23 -24.43 -9.97
C SER A 88 -15.18 -23.42 -9.34
N GLN A 89 -16.47 -23.41 -9.73
CA GLN A 89 -17.47 -22.50 -9.16
C GLN A 89 -17.74 -22.80 -7.67
N GLU A 90 -17.96 -24.08 -7.34
CA GLU A 90 -18.15 -24.51 -5.95
C GLU A 90 -16.86 -24.37 -5.13
N ALA A 91 -15.70 -24.55 -5.76
CA ALA A 91 -14.41 -24.28 -5.13
C ALA A 91 -14.30 -22.80 -4.71
N VAL A 92 -14.70 -21.84 -5.56
CA VAL A 92 -14.72 -20.40 -5.21
C VAL A 92 -15.58 -20.16 -3.97
N GLU A 93 -16.81 -20.68 -3.93
CA GLU A 93 -17.73 -20.50 -2.80
C GLU A 93 -17.16 -21.06 -1.48
N VAL A 94 -16.66 -22.30 -1.50
CA VAL A 94 -16.08 -22.96 -0.33
C VAL A 94 -14.79 -22.27 0.14
N LEU A 95 -13.96 -21.77 -0.79
CA LEU A 95 -12.73 -21.04 -0.46
C LEU A 95 -13.00 -19.64 0.06
N THR A 96 -14.02 -18.94 -0.44
CA THR A 96 -14.50 -17.68 0.14
C THR A 96 -14.98 -17.89 1.57
N ASN A 97 -15.72 -18.98 1.85
CA ASN A 97 -16.14 -19.34 3.20
C ASN A 97 -14.94 -19.68 4.12
N ALA A 98 -13.86 -20.27 3.60
CA ALA A 98 -12.63 -20.52 4.35
C ALA A 98 -11.93 -19.23 4.81
N LEU A 99 -12.08 -18.14 4.04
CA LEU A 99 -11.50 -16.83 4.32
C LEU A 99 -12.35 -15.96 5.26
N GLN A 100 -13.58 -16.40 5.58
CA GLN A 100 -14.44 -15.79 6.60
C GLN A 100 -14.22 -16.36 8.01
N ASP A 101 -13.43 -17.43 8.14
CA ASP A 101 -13.08 -18.02 9.43
C ASP A 101 -11.91 -17.23 10.08
N PRO A 102 -12.15 -16.48 11.17
CA PRO A 102 -11.12 -15.65 11.81
C PRO A 102 -10.03 -16.49 12.49
N ASP A 103 -10.30 -17.75 12.83
CA ASP A 103 -9.36 -18.66 13.48
C ASP A 103 -8.51 -19.44 12.45
N TYR A 104 -8.68 -19.18 11.15
CA TYR A 104 -7.94 -19.89 10.12
C TYR A 104 -6.49 -19.38 9.98
N ALA A 105 -5.59 -19.98 10.75
CA ALA A 105 -4.18 -19.59 10.89
C ALA A 105 -3.29 -19.63 9.61
N THR A 106 -3.79 -20.03 8.43
CA THR A 106 -3.02 -19.96 7.17
C THR A 106 -3.89 -19.53 5.97
N PRO A 107 -4.46 -18.31 5.98
CA PRO A 107 -5.46 -17.89 5.01
C PRO A 107 -4.87 -17.73 3.59
N TYR A 108 -3.57 -17.46 3.44
CA TYR A 108 -2.87 -17.52 2.14
C TYR A 108 -3.12 -18.81 1.36
N LYS A 109 -3.32 -19.97 2.02
CA LYS A 109 -3.57 -21.24 1.30
C LYS A 109 -4.93 -21.24 0.60
N ALA A 110 -5.95 -20.68 1.25
CA ALA A 110 -7.25 -20.48 0.64
C ALA A 110 -7.20 -19.40 -0.44
N GLN A 111 -6.45 -18.31 -0.24
CA GLN A 111 -6.22 -17.28 -1.27
C GLN A 111 -5.52 -17.84 -2.53
N VAL A 112 -4.47 -18.66 -2.40
CA VAL A 112 -3.79 -19.30 -3.54
C VAL A 112 -4.73 -20.25 -4.29
N ALA A 113 -5.50 -21.06 -3.57
CA ALA A 113 -6.49 -21.96 -4.18
C ALA A 113 -7.64 -21.17 -4.84
N LEU A 114 -8.07 -20.06 -4.25
CA LEU A 114 -9.11 -19.19 -4.79
C LEU A 114 -8.64 -18.52 -6.07
N GLY A 115 -7.38 -18.08 -6.11
CA GLY A 115 -6.75 -17.55 -7.33
C GLY A 115 -6.75 -18.57 -8.47
N ALA A 116 -6.41 -19.83 -8.17
CA ALA A 116 -6.42 -20.91 -9.16
C ALA A 116 -7.84 -21.26 -9.63
N ALA A 117 -8.83 -21.26 -8.73
CA ALA A 117 -10.23 -21.48 -9.08
C ALA A 117 -10.81 -20.35 -9.95
N GLN A 118 -10.48 -19.10 -9.65
CA GLN A 118 -10.89 -17.95 -10.46
C GLN A 118 -10.22 -17.95 -11.85
N LEU A 119 -8.94 -18.34 -11.97
CA LEU A 119 -8.30 -18.54 -13.28
C LEU A 119 -9.01 -19.64 -14.09
N ALA A 120 -9.38 -20.75 -13.47
CA ALA A 120 -10.11 -21.83 -14.13
C ALA A 120 -11.52 -21.44 -14.62
N LEU A 121 -12.09 -20.35 -14.08
CA LEU A 121 -13.34 -19.73 -14.52
C LEU A 121 -13.13 -18.58 -15.54
N GLY A 122 -11.88 -18.19 -15.82
CA GLY A 122 -11.54 -17.03 -16.65
C GLY A 122 -11.61 -15.67 -15.93
N ASN A 123 -11.84 -15.66 -14.62
CA ASN A 123 -11.95 -14.44 -13.79
C ASN A 123 -10.56 -13.92 -13.37
N VAL A 124 -9.72 -13.59 -14.35
CA VAL A 124 -8.29 -13.24 -14.18
C VAL A 124 -8.07 -12.08 -13.20
N ARG A 125 -8.98 -11.10 -13.16
CA ARG A 125 -8.91 -9.97 -12.23
C ARG A 125 -9.00 -10.41 -10.77
N ASP A 126 -9.98 -11.24 -10.45
CA ASP A 126 -10.24 -11.70 -9.09
C ASP A 126 -9.19 -12.72 -8.65
N ALA A 127 -8.67 -13.51 -9.59
CA ALA A 127 -7.50 -14.33 -9.37
C ALA A 127 -6.28 -13.49 -8.96
N GLY A 128 -6.00 -12.40 -9.68
CA GLY A 128 -4.93 -11.45 -9.32
C GLY A 128 -5.11 -10.84 -7.92
N ILE A 129 -6.34 -10.51 -7.52
CA ILE A 129 -6.63 -10.04 -6.17
C ILE A 129 -6.29 -11.12 -5.12
N ALA A 130 -6.71 -12.37 -5.35
CA ALA A 130 -6.45 -13.47 -4.44
C ALA A 130 -4.95 -13.79 -4.32
N TYR A 131 -4.22 -13.88 -5.43
CA TYR A 131 -2.76 -14.08 -5.41
C TYR A 131 -2.01 -12.92 -4.76
N ARG A 132 -2.44 -11.67 -4.98
CA ARG A 132 -1.88 -10.50 -4.28
C ARG A 132 -2.09 -10.62 -2.77
N ASN A 133 -3.28 -11.01 -2.33
CA ASN A 133 -3.60 -11.20 -0.91
C ASN A 133 -2.74 -12.31 -0.29
N ALA A 134 -2.53 -13.43 -1.00
CA ALA A 134 -1.61 -14.48 -0.56
C ALA A 134 -0.14 -14.02 -0.49
N ALA A 135 0.29 -13.13 -1.38
CA ALA A 135 1.67 -12.63 -1.42
C ALA A 135 2.01 -11.65 -0.28
N ILE A 136 1.02 -10.94 0.26
CA ILE A 136 1.20 -9.98 1.37
C ILE A 136 0.88 -10.56 2.76
N ASP A 137 0.42 -11.80 2.84
CA ASP A 137 0.17 -12.52 4.10
C ASP A 137 1.51 -12.88 4.77
N GLU A 138 1.79 -12.30 5.93
CA GLU A 138 3.03 -12.52 6.70
C GLU A 138 3.22 -13.98 7.16
N THR A 139 2.15 -14.78 7.18
CA THR A 139 2.20 -16.22 7.50
C THR A 139 2.56 -17.11 6.31
N ASN A 140 2.64 -16.55 5.10
CA ASN A 140 2.99 -17.29 3.89
C ASN A 140 4.52 -17.53 3.81
N PRO A 141 5.00 -18.78 3.88
CA PRO A 141 6.42 -19.09 3.77
C PRO A 141 6.96 -19.02 2.32
N ASN A 142 6.09 -18.87 1.32
CA ASN A 142 6.45 -18.79 -0.10
C ASN A 142 5.61 -17.73 -0.84
N PRO A 143 5.84 -16.43 -0.58
CA PRO A 143 5.20 -15.36 -1.33
C PRO A 143 5.64 -15.32 -2.81
N ALA A 144 6.84 -15.82 -3.14
CA ALA A 144 7.36 -15.89 -4.50
C ALA A 144 6.44 -16.66 -5.47
N SER A 145 5.87 -17.79 -5.03
CA SER A 145 4.91 -18.57 -5.84
C SER A 145 3.60 -17.81 -6.10
N ALA A 146 3.10 -17.06 -5.12
CA ALA A 146 1.91 -16.22 -5.27
C ALA A 146 2.19 -15.02 -6.19
N LEU A 147 3.35 -14.36 -6.05
CA LEU A 147 3.80 -13.26 -6.91
C LEU A 147 4.01 -13.70 -8.37
N THR A 148 4.54 -14.91 -8.59
CA THR A 148 4.67 -15.49 -9.94
C THR A 148 3.29 -15.71 -10.58
N SER A 149 2.33 -16.21 -9.80
CA SER A 149 0.94 -16.39 -10.25
C SER A 149 0.23 -15.06 -10.54
N LEU A 150 0.51 -14.03 -9.73
CA LEU A 150 0.07 -12.65 -9.96
C LEU A 150 0.65 -12.05 -11.26
N GLY A 151 1.93 -12.30 -11.54
CA GLY A 151 2.57 -11.93 -12.81
C GLY A 151 1.85 -12.54 -14.01
N GLY A 152 1.52 -13.83 -13.94
CA GLY A 152 0.72 -14.51 -14.97
C GLY A 152 -0.67 -13.90 -15.17
N CYS A 153 -1.32 -13.47 -14.08
CA CYS A 153 -2.59 -12.74 -14.16
C CYS A 153 -2.42 -11.39 -14.87
N PHE A 154 -1.35 -10.64 -14.59
CA PHE A 154 -1.06 -9.39 -15.30
C PHE A 154 -0.75 -9.60 -16.79
N MET A 155 -0.05 -10.68 -17.16
CA MET A 155 0.17 -11.05 -18.56
C MET A 155 -1.15 -11.31 -19.30
N GLN A 156 -2.04 -12.13 -18.73
CA GLN A 156 -3.36 -12.40 -19.31
C GLN A 156 -4.26 -11.15 -19.39
N LEU A 157 -4.07 -10.17 -18.50
CA LEU A 157 -4.77 -8.88 -18.53
C LEU A 157 -4.14 -7.86 -19.50
N GLY A 158 -3.11 -8.23 -20.27
CA GLY A 158 -2.41 -7.30 -21.18
C GLY A 158 -1.61 -6.21 -20.46
N ARG A 159 -1.13 -6.49 -19.24
CA ARG A 159 -0.39 -5.56 -18.37
C ARG A 159 1.07 -6.03 -18.14
N PRO A 160 1.91 -6.11 -19.19
CA PRO A 160 3.24 -6.70 -19.08
C PRO A 160 4.19 -5.93 -18.16
N ILE A 161 4.04 -4.61 -18.02
CA ILE A 161 4.85 -3.81 -17.09
C ILE A 161 4.58 -4.18 -15.63
N ASP A 162 3.31 -4.40 -15.26
CA ASP A 162 2.95 -4.86 -13.91
C ASP A 162 3.39 -6.32 -13.68
N ALA A 163 3.36 -7.15 -14.72
CA ALA A 163 3.87 -8.51 -14.68
C ALA A 163 5.39 -8.54 -14.40
N VAL A 164 6.17 -7.72 -15.10
CA VAL A 164 7.62 -7.53 -14.85
C VAL A 164 7.90 -7.24 -13.38
N GLU A 165 7.20 -6.27 -12.78
CA GLU A 165 7.43 -5.92 -11.37
C GLU A 165 6.98 -7.04 -10.41
N ALA A 166 5.90 -7.77 -10.72
CA ALA A 166 5.48 -8.94 -9.95
C ALA A 166 6.52 -10.09 -10.00
N TYR A 167 7.05 -10.43 -11.18
CA TYR A 167 8.08 -11.46 -11.33
C TYR A 167 9.43 -11.06 -10.72
N ARG A 168 9.85 -9.79 -10.84
CA ARG A 168 11.05 -9.29 -10.15
C ARG A 168 10.90 -9.35 -8.64
N THR A 169 9.73 -9.00 -8.11
CA THR A 169 9.43 -9.15 -6.68
C THR A 169 9.42 -10.63 -6.29
N ALA A 170 8.91 -11.54 -7.13
CA ALA A 170 8.98 -12.98 -6.89
C ALA A 170 10.43 -13.49 -6.78
N LEU A 171 11.33 -13.00 -7.62
CA LEU A 171 12.77 -13.30 -7.55
C LEU A 171 13.40 -12.78 -6.25
N ASP A 172 13.06 -11.56 -5.80
CA ASP A 172 13.53 -11.00 -4.52
C ASP A 172 13.12 -11.84 -3.28
N PHE A 173 12.00 -12.57 -3.37
CA PHE A 173 11.52 -13.50 -2.34
C PHE A 173 11.90 -14.97 -2.59
N SER A 174 12.55 -15.29 -3.70
CA SER A 174 12.91 -16.66 -4.04
C SER A 174 14.06 -17.16 -3.15
N THR A 175 13.99 -18.43 -2.75
CA THR A 175 15.07 -19.12 -2.02
C THR A 175 15.76 -20.11 -2.97
N PRO A 176 16.96 -20.64 -2.64
CA PRO A 176 17.63 -21.64 -3.48
C PRO A 176 16.85 -22.95 -3.71
N MET A 177 15.73 -23.16 -3.00
CA MET A 177 14.82 -24.30 -3.21
C MET A 177 13.69 -23.99 -4.21
N VAL A 178 13.51 -22.72 -4.58
CA VAL A 178 12.56 -22.27 -5.60
C VAL A 178 13.28 -22.27 -6.95
N ASN A 179 12.68 -22.89 -7.97
CA ASN A 179 13.21 -22.84 -9.33
C ASN A 179 13.09 -21.39 -9.86
N GLN A 180 14.19 -20.64 -9.77
CA GLN A 180 14.28 -19.27 -10.26
C GLN A 180 14.21 -19.19 -11.80
N ASN A 181 14.70 -20.22 -12.49
CA ASN A 181 14.81 -20.25 -13.95
C ASN A 181 13.44 -20.16 -14.62
N ALA A 182 12.44 -20.85 -14.08
CA ALA A 182 11.05 -20.72 -14.52
C ALA A 182 10.48 -19.31 -14.33
N ILE A 183 10.87 -18.60 -13.26
CA ILE A 183 10.45 -17.21 -13.02
C ILE A 183 11.18 -16.25 -13.96
N TYR A 184 12.47 -16.49 -14.25
CA TYR A 184 13.25 -15.75 -15.23
C TYR A 184 12.71 -15.90 -16.65
N ALA A 185 12.26 -17.09 -17.05
CA ALA A 185 11.65 -17.30 -18.37
C ALA A 185 10.33 -16.52 -18.51
N GLN A 186 9.47 -16.57 -17.49
CA GLN A 186 8.22 -15.80 -17.42
C GLN A 186 8.46 -14.27 -17.38
N LEU A 187 9.55 -13.83 -16.73
CA LEU A 187 10.01 -12.45 -16.78
C LEU A 187 10.52 -12.06 -18.19
N GLY A 188 11.17 -12.97 -18.91
CA GLY A 188 11.54 -12.82 -20.32
C GLY A 188 10.31 -12.60 -21.21
N ASP A 189 9.29 -13.44 -21.08
CA ASP A 189 8.00 -13.28 -21.79
C ASP A 189 7.36 -11.92 -21.51
N ALA A 190 7.38 -11.47 -20.24
CA ALA A 190 6.86 -10.17 -19.83
C ALA A 190 7.65 -9.00 -20.42
N TYR A 191 8.98 -9.10 -20.51
CA TYR A 191 9.81 -8.09 -21.18
C TYR A 191 9.58 -8.05 -22.69
N VAL A 192 9.38 -9.20 -23.37
CA VAL A 192 9.00 -9.24 -24.79
C VAL A 192 7.67 -8.52 -25.01
N ALA A 193 6.65 -8.85 -24.21
CA ALA A 193 5.34 -8.19 -24.27
C ALA A 193 5.40 -6.69 -23.91
N ALA A 194 6.37 -6.27 -23.09
CA ALA A 194 6.65 -4.87 -22.78
C ALA A 194 7.51 -4.13 -23.83
N ASN A 195 7.88 -4.79 -24.94
CA ASN A 195 8.82 -4.28 -25.95
C ASN A 195 10.24 -3.95 -25.43
N ARG A 196 10.69 -4.63 -24.37
CA ARG A 196 11.99 -4.43 -23.69
C ARG A 196 12.96 -5.55 -24.06
N MET A 197 13.32 -5.62 -25.34
CA MET A 197 14.00 -6.78 -25.95
C MET A 197 15.36 -7.10 -25.32
N SER A 198 16.17 -6.12 -24.94
CA SER A 198 17.47 -6.35 -24.28
C SER A 198 17.32 -7.03 -22.92
N GLU A 199 16.35 -6.58 -22.11
CA GLU A 199 16.06 -7.14 -20.79
C GLU A 199 15.36 -8.50 -20.88
N ALA A 200 14.59 -8.75 -21.95
CA ALA A 200 14.08 -10.08 -22.27
C ALA A 200 15.23 -11.07 -22.53
N LEU A 201 16.22 -10.68 -23.34
CA LEU A 201 17.39 -11.53 -23.62
C LEU A 201 18.21 -11.85 -22.37
N ASP A 202 18.39 -10.88 -21.48
CA ASP A 202 19.06 -11.05 -20.17
C ASP A 202 18.27 -12.02 -19.27
N ALA A 203 16.94 -11.86 -19.17
CA ALA A 203 16.08 -12.74 -18.39
C ALA A 203 16.05 -14.18 -18.94
N PHE A 204 15.93 -14.37 -20.26
CA PHE A 204 16.04 -15.70 -20.87
C PHE A 204 17.45 -16.30 -20.72
N GLY A 205 18.50 -15.48 -20.77
CA GLY A 205 19.88 -15.90 -20.46
C GLY A 205 20.01 -16.43 -19.03
N HIS A 206 19.44 -15.72 -18.05
CA HIS A 206 19.36 -16.20 -16.67
C HIS A 206 18.56 -17.50 -16.52
N ALA A 207 17.44 -17.66 -17.25
CA ALA A 207 16.66 -18.89 -17.24
C ALA A 207 17.42 -20.11 -17.79
N LEU A 208 18.33 -19.90 -18.75
CA LEU A 208 19.10 -20.96 -19.41
C LEU A 208 20.48 -21.21 -18.80
N ALA A 209 20.91 -20.38 -17.83
CA ALA A 209 22.31 -20.29 -17.40
C ALA A 209 22.92 -21.59 -16.83
N ASP A 210 22.11 -22.44 -16.20
CA ASP A 210 22.56 -23.72 -15.62
C ASP A 210 22.18 -24.95 -16.47
N GLY A 211 21.49 -24.76 -17.59
CA GLY A 211 21.00 -25.84 -18.47
C GLY A 211 19.93 -26.77 -17.86
N SER A 212 19.40 -26.47 -16.67
CA SER A 212 18.40 -27.30 -15.98
C SER A 212 16.95 -26.98 -16.38
N TYR A 213 16.72 -25.85 -17.05
CA TYR A 213 15.42 -25.40 -17.51
C TYR A 213 15.34 -25.39 -19.04
N GLU A 214 14.28 -25.98 -19.57
CA GLU A 214 13.97 -25.96 -21.00
C GLU A 214 12.84 -24.96 -21.24
N LEU A 215 13.07 -23.97 -22.11
CA LEU A 215 12.04 -23.01 -22.52
C LEU A 215 10.90 -23.73 -23.24
N THR A 216 9.65 -23.35 -22.98
CA THR A 216 8.49 -23.83 -23.76
C THR A 216 8.59 -23.38 -25.22
N ASN A 217 7.86 -24.02 -26.14
CA ASN A 217 7.85 -23.61 -27.56
C ASN A 217 7.47 -22.13 -27.76
N GLU A 218 6.57 -21.60 -26.92
CA GLU A 218 6.16 -20.20 -26.91
C GLU A 218 7.31 -19.29 -26.44
N GLN A 219 8.01 -19.68 -25.37
CA GLN A 219 9.18 -18.98 -24.85
C GLN A 219 10.37 -19.01 -25.81
N GLN A 220 10.60 -20.13 -26.50
CA GLN A 220 11.62 -20.23 -27.55
C GLN A 220 11.32 -19.26 -28.71
N ALA A 221 10.05 -19.16 -29.11
CA ALA A 221 9.62 -18.21 -30.13
C ALA A 221 9.76 -16.75 -29.65
N ALA A 222 9.41 -16.45 -28.40
CA ALA A 222 9.58 -15.13 -27.79
C ALA A 222 11.06 -14.73 -27.70
N TYR A 223 11.92 -15.65 -27.26
CA TYR A 223 13.37 -15.46 -27.17
C TYR A 223 14.00 -15.23 -28.55
N ALA A 224 13.66 -16.04 -29.56
CA ALA A 224 14.13 -15.87 -30.93
C ALA A 224 13.62 -14.55 -31.56
N ALA A 225 12.39 -14.14 -31.26
CA ALA A 225 11.85 -12.85 -31.68
C ALA A 225 12.63 -11.68 -31.05
N ALA A 226 12.97 -11.76 -29.76
CA ALA A 226 13.80 -10.76 -29.08
C ALA A 226 15.22 -10.67 -29.65
N GLN A 227 15.84 -11.83 -29.95
CA GLN A 227 17.16 -11.86 -30.61
C GLN A 227 17.10 -11.18 -31.98
N LYS A 228 16.11 -11.53 -32.80
CA LYS A 228 15.92 -10.94 -34.15
C LYS A 228 15.65 -9.44 -34.08
N ALA A 229 14.83 -9.00 -33.13
CA ALA A 229 14.55 -7.58 -32.91
C ALA A 229 15.81 -6.80 -32.52
N MET A 230 16.66 -7.36 -31.64
CA MET A 230 17.91 -6.73 -31.23
C MET A 230 18.94 -6.68 -32.38
N ILE A 231 19.07 -7.77 -33.15
CA ILE A 231 19.95 -7.79 -34.35
C ILE A 231 19.47 -6.76 -35.39
N ALA A 232 18.16 -6.67 -35.64
CA ALA A 232 17.61 -5.67 -36.54
C ALA A 232 17.82 -4.24 -36.03
N PHE A 233 17.70 -3.99 -34.73
CA PHE A 233 17.99 -2.68 -34.13
C PHE A 233 19.45 -2.27 -34.30
N VAL A 234 20.39 -3.19 -34.05
CA VAL A 234 21.84 -2.95 -34.22
C VAL A 234 22.20 -2.78 -35.70
N GLY A 235 21.66 -3.59 -36.60
CA GLY A 235 21.94 -3.51 -38.04
C GLY A 235 21.28 -2.34 -38.77
N ASN A 236 20.36 -1.62 -38.12
CA ASN A 236 19.68 -0.45 -38.68
C ASN A 236 20.18 0.88 -38.07
N GLN A 237 21.22 0.81 -37.23
CA GLN A 237 22.11 1.94 -36.96
C GLN A 237 23.30 1.81 -37.93
N PRO A 238 23.57 2.78 -38.83
CA PRO A 238 24.92 2.89 -39.38
C PRO A 238 25.89 3.01 -38.20
N SER A 239 27.07 2.37 -38.27
CA SER A 239 28.07 2.59 -37.23
C SER A 239 28.39 4.09 -37.14
N GLU A 240 28.80 4.62 -35.98
CA GLU A 240 29.15 6.06 -35.90
C GLU A 240 30.22 6.43 -36.94
N THR A 241 31.11 5.48 -37.26
CA THR A 241 32.02 5.51 -38.40
C THR A 241 31.32 5.60 -39.77
N ASP A 242 30.35 4.72 -40.09
CA ASP A 242 29.65 4.77 -41.38
C ASP A 242 28.80 6.04 -41.53
N ALA A 243 28.08 6.45 -40.47
CA ALA A 243 27.28 7.67 -40.45
C ALA A 243 28.15 8.92 -40.66
N PHE A 244 29.34 8.94 -40.05
CA PHE A 244 30.32 10.01 -40.21
C PHE A 244 30.99 9.98 -41.59
N LEU A 245 31.34 8.80 -42.11
CA LEU A 245 31.94 8.63 -43.44
C LEU A 245 30.97 8.96 -44.57
N GLU A 246 29.68 8.60 -44.45
CA GLU A 246 28.63 8.99 -45.39
C GLU A 246 28.37 10.50 -45.34
N ALA A 247 28.27 11.09 -44.13
CA ALA A 247 28.16 12.55 -43.95
C ALA A 247 29.40 13.33 -44.46
N ALA A 248 30.58 12.70 -44.46
CA ALA A 248 31.83 13.25 -44.99
C ALA A 248 32.08 12.92 -46.48
N GLY A 249 31.19 12.17 -47.14
CA GLY A 249 31.26 11.86 -48.58
C GLY A 249 32.21 10.71 -48.97
N TYR A 250 32.63 9.86 -48.04
CA TYR A 250 33.60 8.77 -48.24
C TYR A 250 32.98 7.38 -48.52
N ALA A 251 31.68 7.31 -48.79
CA ALA A 251 30.99 6.04 -49.07
C ALA A 251 31.36 5.46 -50.47
N GLY A 252 32.53 4.84 -50.59
CA GLY A 252 33.03 4.25 -51.84
C GLY A 252 34.25 3.34 -51.67
N THR A 253 33.99 2.03 -51.61
CA THR A 253 34.91 0.88 -51.76
C THR A 253 36.40 1.15 -52.04
N GLY A 254 37.29 0.82 -51.09
CA GLY A 254 38.73 0.69 -51.37
C GLY A 254 39.61 0.55 -50.12
N SER A 255 40.45 -0.49 -50.07
CA SER A 255 41.39 -0.73 -48.97
C SER A 255 42.50 0.33 -48.93
N TYR A 256 42.51 1.15 -47.88
CA TYR A 256 43.62 2.01 -47.50
C TYR A 256 43.82 1.97 -45.98
N ASP A 257 45.07 1.96 -45.54
CA ASP A 257 45.42 2.12 -44.12
C ASP A 257 45.19 3.59 -43.71
N PRO A 258 44.26 3.88 -42.78
CA PRO A 258 43.79 5.23 -42.54
C PRO A 258 44.78 6.13 -41.78
N LEU A 259 45.95 5.64 -41.35
CA LEU A 259 46.89 6.40 -40.51
C LEU A 259 48.24 6.77 -41.16
N ASP A 260 48.60 6.21 -42.32
CA ASP A 260 49.65 6.79 -43.19
C ASP A 260 49.25 6.72 -44.68
N PRO A 261 48.49 7.71 -45.19
CA PRO A 261 48.05 7.73 -46.59
C PRO A 261 49.18 8.04 -47.60
N LEU A 262 50.43 8.27 -47.17
CA LEU A 262 51.55 8.66 -48.05
C LEU A 262 52.86 7.88 -47.84
N GLY A 263 52.95 7.01 -46.82
CA GLY A 263 54.06 6.07 -46.58
C GLY A 263 55.36 6.76 -46.17
N LYS A 264 55.34 7.67 -45.19
CA LYS A 264 56.49 8.53 -44.83
C LYS A 264 56.80 8.71 -43.34
N SER A 265 55.99 8.22 -42.40
CA SER A 265 56.27 8.47 -40.96
C SER A 265 57.39 7.59 -40.39
N GLY A 266 57.54 6.35 -40.87
CA GLY A 266 58.68 5.47 -40.52
C GLY A 266 58.65 4.87 -39.11
N GLU A 267 57.59 5.09 -38.32
CA GLU A 267 57.40 4.51 -36.99
C GLU A 267 56.12 3.66 -36.97
N MET A 268 56.24 2.40 -36.53
CA MET A 268 55.13 1.45 -36.39
C MET A 268 54.46 1.60 -35.02
N ILE A 269 53.13 1.46 -34.98
CA ILE A 269 52.35 1.40 -33.74
C ILE A 269 52.83 0.16 -32.92
N PRO A 270 53.02 0.26 -31.58
CA PRO A 270 53.43 -0.87 -30.74
C PRO A 270 52.42 -2.03 -30.77
N SER A 271 52.87 -3.24 -30.45
CA SER A 271 52.05 -4.45 -30.60
C SER A 271 50.83 -4.44 -29.65
N PRO A 272 49.76 -5.22 -29.97
CA PRO A 272 48.53 -5.26 -29.16
C PRO A 272 48.70 -5.64 -27.69
N GLU A 273 49.87 -6.18 -27.32
CA GLU A 273 50.23 -6.62 -25.97
C GLU A 273 50.28 -5.47 -24.96
N ASP A 274 50.50 -4.22 -25.41
CA ASP A 274 50.69 -3.04 -24.56
C ASP A 274 49.37 -2.27 -24.26
N THR A 275 48.23 -2.78 -24.70
CA THR A 275 46.92 -2.11 -24.59
C THR A 275 46.04 -2.57 -23.41
N GLY A 276 46.51 -3.53 -22.61
CA GLY A 276 45.82 -4.00 -21.40
C GLY A 276 44.48 -4.73 -21.61
N PHE A 277 44.04 -4.93 -22.85
CA PHE A 277 42.73 -5.52 -23.18
C PHE A 277 42.53 -6.96 -22.66
N PHE A 278 43.62 -7.69 -22.43
CA PHE A 278 43.61 -9.06 -21.88
C PHE A 278 44.15 -9.17 -20.44
N SER A 279 44.42 -8.06 -19.74
CA SER A 279 45.06 -8.06 -18.41
C SER A 279 44.11 -7.74 -17.24
N VAL A 280 42.80 -7.88 -17.42
CA VAL A 280 41.84 -7.78 -16.30
C VAL A 280 41.93 -9.05 -15.46
N SER A 281 42.40 -8.94 -14.22
CA SER A 281 42.52 -10.10 -13.33
C SER A 281 41.18 -10.44 -12.67
N GLU A 282 41.02 -11.70 -12.25
CA GLU A 282 39.83 -12.15 -11.50
C GLU A 282 39.62 -11.33 -10.21
N SER A 283 40.72 -10.85 -9.61
CA SER A 283 40.72 -9.89 -8.49
C SER A 283 40.02 -8.57 -8.81
N ASP A 284 40.24 -8.00 -9.99
CA ASP A 284 39.69 -6.70 -10.39
C ASP A 284 38.16 -6.78 -10.59
N LEU A 285 37.69 -7.90 -11.18
CA LEU A 285 36.26 -8.21 -11.31
C LEU A 285 35.59 -8.35 -9.94
N ILE A 286 36.24 -9.00 -8.98
CA ILE A 286 35.73 -9.17 -7.61
C ILE A 286 35.69 -7.82 -6.84
N GLU A 287 36.62 -6.89 -7.08
CA GLU A 287 36.55 -5.55 -6.50
C GLU A 287 35.42 -4.70 -7.11
N ALA A 288 35.22 -4.77 -8.43
CA ALA A 288 34.09 -4.15 -9.10
C ALA A 288 32.74 -4.68 -8.57
N GLU A 289 32.62 -6.00 -8.33
CA GLU A 289 31.41 -6.60 -7.74
C GLU A 289 31.19 -6.15 -6.28
N LYS A 290 32.26 -6.05 -5.47
CA LYS A 290 32.18 -5.49 -4.10
C LYS A 290 31.75 -4.02 -4.08
N GLY A 291 32.20 -3.22 -5.05
CA GLY A 291 31.73 -1.85 -5.27
C GLY A 291 30.23 -1.82 -5.55
N ASN A 292 29.77 -2.59 -6.53
CA ASN A 292 28.37 -2.68 -6.92
C ASN A 292 27.46 -3.24 -5.80
N ARG A 293 27.95 -4.16 -4.96
CA ARG A 293 27.24 -4.61 -3.74
C ARG A 293 27.01 -3.49 -2.73
N LYS A 294 27.95 -2.55 -2.55
CA LYS A 294 27.75 -1.36 -1.70
C LYS A 294 26.70 -0.41 -2.30
N VAL A 295 26.69 -0.24 -3.63
CA VAL A 295 25.67 0.57 -4.33
C VAL A 295 24.27 -0.06 -4.23
N ARG A 296 24.13 -1.38 -4.42
CA ARG A 296 22.85 -2.10 -4.24
C ARG A 296 22.31 -1.99 -2.81
N ARG A 297 23.17 -2.05 -1.77
CA ARG A 297 22.75 -1.80 -0.37
C ARG A 297 22.20 -0.38 -0.15
N LYS A 298 22.69 0.64 -0.88
CA LYS A 298 22.23 2.03 -0.76
C LYS A 298 20.81 2.26 -1.28
N HIS A 299 20.35 1.45 -2.24
CA HIS A 299 19.03 1.58 -2.87
C HIS A 299 17.90 0.85 -2.12
N ARG A 300 18.23 -0.11 -1.23
CA ARG A 300 17.26 -1.01 -0.54
C ARG A 300 16.26 -0.33 0.42
N HIS A 301 16.28 1.00 0.54
CA HIS A 301 15.43 1.75 1.47
C HIS A 301 14.77 3.02 0.89
N ILE A 302 14.84 3.24 -0.43
CA ILE A 302 14.26 4.46 -1.05
C ILE A 302 12.73 4.46 -0.91
N GLY A 303 12.04 3.38 -1.31
CA GLY A 303 10.57 3.28 -1.19
C GLY A 303 10.07 3.44 0.25
N ARG A 304 10.71 2.80 1.24
CA ARG A 304 10.36 2.94 2.66
C ARG A 304 10.53 4.37 3.17
N LYS A 305 11.57 5.09 2.73
CA LYS A 305 11.79 6.50 3.09
C LYS A 305 10.69 7.39 2.50
N ILE A 306 10.36 7.22 1.22
CA ILE A 306 9.28 7.99 0.56
C ILE A 306 7.94 7.77 1.29
N PHE A 307 7.59 6.53 1.61
CA PHE A 307 6.37 6.21 2.36
C PHE A 307 6.32 6.90 3.73
N ILE A 308 7.41 6.83 4.51
CA ILE A 308 7.49 7.49 5.83
C ILE A 308 7.36 9.01 5.68
N THR A 309 8.01 9.63 4.68
CA THR A 309 7.91 11.07 4.45
C THR A 309 6.47 11.49 4.08
N LEU A 310 5.79 10.75 3.21
CA LEU A 310 4.39 11.01 2.86
C LEU A 310 3.46 10.84 4.07
N PHE A 311 3.68 9.82 4.90
CA PHE A 311 2.92 9.60 6.12
C PHE A 311 3.10 10.73 7.15
N ILE A 312 4.33 11.23 7.32
CA ILE A 312 4.61 12.39 8.18
C ILE A 312 3.92 13.65 7.65
N ILE A 313 3.96 13.90 6.33
CA ILE A 313 3.26 15.04 5.71
C ILE A 313 1.74 14.93 5.95
N LEU A 314 1.16 13.73 5.80
CA LEU A 314 -0.27 13.51 6.04
C LEU A 314 -0.65 13.72 7.52
N LEU A 315 0.18 13.28 8.47
CA LEU A 315 -0.01 13.58 9.89
C LEU A 315 0.09 15.07 10.20
N LEU A 316 1.03 15.79 9.59
CA LEU A 316 1.16 17.24 9.75
C LEU A 316 -0.05 17.99 9.16
N LEU A 317 -0.57 17.56 8.02
CA LEU A 317 -1.79 18.11 7.42
C LEU A 317 -3.03 17.82 8.29
N ALA A 318 -3.15 16.62 8.85
CA ALA A 318 -4.22 16.27 9.78
C ALA A 318 -4.15 17.09 11.08
N ALA A 319 -2.94 17.27 11.64
CA ALA A 319 -2.72 18.11 12.82
C ALA A 319 -3.02 19.59 12.55
N ALA A 320 -2.61 20.12 11.39
CA ALA A 320 -2.93 21.49 10.98
C ALA A 320 -4.44 21.67 10.75
N GLY A 321 -5.10 20.70 10.11
CA GLY A 321 -6.56 20.69 9.93
C GLY A 321 -7.30 20.64 11.26
N GLY A 322 -6.87 19.81 12.21
CA GLY A 322 -7.43 19.75 13.56
C GLY A 322 -7.23 21.04 14.35
N ALA A 323 -6.04 21.66 14.26
CA ALA A 323 -5.77 22.95 14.89
C ALA A 323 -6.60 24.10 14.28
N ALA A 324 -6.81 24.08 12.96
CA ALA A 324 -7.69 25.03 12.28
C ALA A 324 -9.16 24.82 12.68
N PHE A 325 -9.63 23.57 12.73
CA PHE A 325 -10.98 23.21 13.21
C PHE A 325 -11.20 23.70 14.64
N TYR A 326 -10.25 23.46 15.55
CA TYR A 326 -10.30 23.91 16.94
C TYR A 326 -10.38 25.45 17.06
N LYS A 327 -9.68 26.18 16.16
CA LYS A 327 -9.77 27.64 16.02
C LYS A 327 -11.04 28.14 15.32
N GLY A 328 -12.03 27.28 15.07
CA GLY A 328 -13.30 27.65 14.44
C GLY A 328 -13.24 27.82 12.92
N TYR A 329 -12.20 27.34 12.23
CA TYR A 329 -12.21 27.32 10.76
C TYR A 329 -13.09 26.17 10.24
N GLY A 330 -13.84 26.43 9.17
CA GLY A 330 -14.70 25.46 8.50
C GLY A 330 -14.64 25.62 6.99
N TYR A 331 -15.21 24.65 6.27
CA TYR A 331 -15.33 24.69 4.82
C TYR A 331 -16.78 24.44 4.39
N PRO A 332 -17.44 25.38 3.69
CA PRO A 332 -16.98 26.75 3.41
C PRO A 332 -16.76 27.59 4.69
N THR A 333 -16.05 28.71 4.58
CA THR A 333 -15.82 29.62 5.73
C THR A 333 -17.13 30.32 6.13
N GLN A 334 -17.22 30.80 7.37
CA GLN A 334 -18.36 31.58 7.86
C GLN A 334 -18.68 32.78 6.94
N GLU A 335 -17.64 33.43 6.43
CA GLU A 335 -17.69 34.58 5.52
C GLU A 335 -18.30 34.19 4.17
N THR A 336 -17.89 33.04 3.64
CA THR A 336 -18.44 32.48 2.41
C THR A 336 -19.90 32.11 2.58
N VAL A 337 -20.27 31.47 3.69
CA VAL A 337 -21.67 31.11 4.00
C VAL A 337 -22.54 32.35 4.15
N ALA A 338 -22.06 33.40 4.84
CA ALA A 338 -22.78 34.65 4.98
C ALA A 338 -22.95 35.38 3.63
N THR A 339 -21.90 35.47 2.81
CA THR A 339 -21.97 36.09 1.48
C THR A 339 -22.94 35.34 0.56
N GLN A 340 -22.81 34.02 0.48
CA GLN A 340 -23.67 33.18 -0.35
C GLN A 340 -25.13 33.17 0.11
N LEU A 341 -25.41 33.29 1.41
CA LEU A 341 -26.78 33.48 1.91
C LEU A 341 -27.42 34.71 1.25
N PHE A 342 -26.77 35.87 1.35
CA PHE A 342 -27.30 37.13 0.81
C PHE A 342 -27.41 37.11 -0.73
N GLU A 343 -26.43 36.51 -1.43
CA GLU A 343 -26.53 36.29 -2.88
C GLU A 343 -27.72 35.40 -3.25
N SER A 344 -27.97 34.34 -2.48
CA SER A 344 -29.06 33.39 -2.75
C SER A 344 -30.47 33.98 -2.56
N VAL A 345 -30.61 35.10 -1.86
CA VAL A 345 -31.88 35.85 -1.76
C VAL A 345 -32.34 36.39 -3.13
N SER A 346 -31.39 36.64 -4.05
CA SER A 346 -31.73 37.01 -5.44
C SER A 346 -32.17 35.83 -6.31
N ASN A 347 -31.80 34.60 -5.92
CA ASN A 347 -32.04 33.36 -6.67
C ASN A 347 -32.99 32.43 -5.88
N ALA A 348 -34.29 32.75 -5.94
CA ALA A 348 -35.35 32.10 -5.18
C ALA A 348 -35.27 30.55 -5.27
N GLY A 349 -34.85 29.92 -4.16
CA GLY A 349 -34.74 28.46 -4.03
C GLY A 349 -33.41 27.96 -3.45
N GLN A 350 -32.32 28.75 -3.48
CA GLN A 350 -31.01 28.30 -2.99
C GLN A 350 -30.70 28.65 -1.53
N ALA A 351 -31.43 29.58 -0.90
CA ALA A 351 -31.16 30.01 0.48
C ALA A 351 -31.28 28.88 1.52
N ASN A 352 -32.19 27.93 1.30
CA ASN A 352 -32.54 26.89 2.27
C ASN A 352 -31.35 25.97 2.62
N GLN A 353 -30.33 25.85 1.76
CA GLN A 353 -29.15 25.01 2.02
C GLN A 353 -28.19 25.59 3.07
N TYR A 354 -28.31 26.88 3.38
CA TYR A 354 -27.44 27.58 4.33
C TYR A 354 -27.97 27.59 5.77
N PHE A 355 -29.26 27.30 5.99
CA PHE A 355 -29.86 27.27 7.31
C PHE A 355 -29.60 25.97 8.08
N SER A 356 -29.57 26.09 9.40
CA SER A 356 -29.51 24.97 10.33
C SER A 356 -30.82 24.16 10.30
N SER A 357 -30.72 22.84 10.47
CA SER A 357 -31.88 21.96 10.66
C SER A 357 -32.68 22.25 11.95
N SER A 358 -32.17 23.12 12.82
CA SER A 358 -32.87 23.61 14.01
C SER A 358 -33.90 24.71 13.74
N LEU A 359 -33.98 25.25 12.51
CA LEU A 359 -34.94 26.29 12.13
C LEU A 359 -36.15 25.71 11.38
N SER A 360 -37.35 26.12 11.76
CA SER A 360 -38.57 25.78 11.01
C SER A 360 -38.59 26.48 9.64
N ALA A 361 -39.35 25.95 8.68
CA ALA A 361 -39.50 26.57 7.37
C ALA A 361 -40.08 28.00 7.45
N GLU A 362 -40.90 28.28 8.47
CA GLU A 362 -41.48 29.59 8.75
C GLU A 362 -40.40 30.59 9.20
N GLN A 363 -39.51 30.18 10.12
CA GLN A 363 -38.38 30.99 10.58
C GLN A 363 -37.36 31.26 9.46
N GLN A 364 -37.11 30.27 8.59
CA GLN A 364 -36.26 30.45 7.41
C GLN A 364 -36.87 31.47 6.44
N ALA A 365 -38.18 31.41 6.19
CA ALA A 365 -38.88 32.38 5.35
C ALA A 365 -38.88 33.80 5.95
N GLU A 366 -39.05 33.92 7.27
CA GLU A 366 -38.94 35.21 7.98
C GLU A 366 -37.54 35.82 7.81
N ILE A 367 -36.48 35.04 8.03
CA ILE A 367 -35.09 35.49 7.83
C ILE A 367 -34.86 35.92 6.37
N ILE A 368 -35.26 35.11 5.39
CA ILE A 368 -35.13 35.46 3.96
C ILE A 368 -35.86 36.78 3.65
N SER A 369 -37.05 37.01 4.21
CA SER A 369 -37.84 38.23 3.98
C SER A 369 -37.22 39.50 4.59
N SER A 370 -36.35 39.34 5.60
CA SER A 370 -35.64 40.46 6.25
C SER A 370 -34.37 40.92 5.50
N LEU A 371 -33.94 40.15 4.49
CA LEU A 371 -32.71 40.38 3.75
C LEU A 371 -32.94 41.21 2.46
N PRO A 372 -32.01 42.10 2.10
CA PRO A 372 -32.19 42.98 0.95
C PRO A 372 -31.84 42.29 -0.36
N VAL A 373 -32.81 42.23 -1.28
CA VAL A 373 -32.64 41.64 -2.61
C VAL A 373 -31.62 42.45 -3.44
N GLY A 374 -30.59 41.77 -3.96
CA GLY A 374 -29.61 42.37 -4.88
C GLY A 374 -28.61 43.34 -4.24
N ALA A 375 -28.46 43.33 -2.92
CA ALA A 375 -27.45 44.12 -2.23
C ALA A 375 -26.03 43.56 -2.46
N LYS A 376 -25.03 44.45 -2.53
CA LYS A 376 -23.61 44.06 -2.50
C LYS A 376 -23.14 43.91 -1.06
N VAL A 377 -22.45 42.82 -0.75
CA VAL A 377 -22.10 42.45 0.61
C VAL A 377 -20.61 42.65 0.88
N SER A 378 -20.29 43.25 2.03
CA SER A 378 -18.94 43.32 2.59
C SER A 378 -18.93 42.71 3.99
N ILE A 379 -17.85 42.02 4.35
CA ILE A 379 -17.66 41.47 5.69
C ILE A 379 -16.91 42.48 6.55
N GLY A 380 -17.54 42.95 7.64
CA GLY A 380 -16.93 43.84 8.63
C GLY A 380 -16.06 43.12 9.67
N GLY A 381 -16.33 41.83 9.91
CA GLY A 381 -15.53 40.98 10.79
C GLY A 381 -16.20 39.65 11.12
N VAL A 382 -15.46 38.75 11.77
CA VAL A 382 -15.99 37.47 12.26
C VAL A 382 -15.48 37.19 13.67
N ASP A 383 -16.41 36.96 14.59
CA ASP A 383 -16.12 36.33 15.88
C ASP A 383 -16.18 34.80 15.70
N ARG A 384 -15.05 34.13 15.91
CA ARG A 384 -14.84 32.71 15.58
C ARG A 384 -14.68 31.88 16.85
N SER A 385 -15.54 30.88 17.00
CA SER A 385 -15.45 29.87 18.05
C SER A 385 -15.66 28.47 17.43
N ILE A 386 -15.36 27.42 18.20
CA ILE A 386 -15.36 26.02 17.74
C ILE A 386 -16.76 25.49 17.36
N SER A 387 -17.81 25.99 18.02
CA SER A 387 -19.19 25.48 17.89
C SER A 387 -20.20 26.52 17.36
N SER A 388 -19.93 27.80 17.59
CA SER A 388 -20.76 28.94 17.19
C SER A 388 -19.86 30.02 16.62
N SER A 389 -20.35 30.87 15.73
CA SER A 389 -19.60 32.03 15.21
C SER A 389 -20.57 33.14 14.82
N LYS A 390 -20.12 34.40 14.90
CA LYS A 390 -20.90 35.58 14.48
C LYS A 390 -20.18 36.27 13.33
N VAL A 391 -20.88 36.58 12.25
CA VAL A 391 -20.34 37.35 11.11
C VAL A 391 -21.04 38.70 11.06
N TYR A 392 -20.25 39.77 11.03
CA TYR A 392 -20.73 41.14 10.86
C TYR A 392 -20.69 41.48 9.37
N VAL A 393 -21.84 41.86 8.81
CA VAL A 393 -22.09 41.96 7.38
C VAL A 393 -22.68 43.33 7.06
N THR A 394 -22.02 44.10 6.19
CA THR A 394 -22.56 45.37 5.68
C THR A 394 -23.11 45.16 4.27
N ALA A 395 -24.41 45.34 4.10
CA ALA A 395 -25.11 45.22 2.84
C ALA A 395 -25.33 46.62 2.21
N THR A 396 -24.78 46.83 1.02
CA THR A 396 -25.00 48.05 0.22
C THR A 396 -26.18 47.83 -0.72
N LEU A 397 -27.28 48.55 -0.49
CA LEU A 397 -28.51 48.52 -1.25
C LEU A 397 -28.31 49.13 -2.64
N ALA A 398 -29.07 48.67 -3.64
CA ALA A 398 -29.04 49.19 -5.01
C ALA A 398 -29.36 50.69 -5.13
N GLN A 399 -29.97 51.28 -4.10
CA GLN A 399 -30.34 52.71 -4.00
C GLN A 399 -29.28 53.56 -3.27
N GLY A 400 -28.13 52.99 -2.90
CA GLY A 400 -26.98 53.70 -2.31
C GLY A 400 -26.94 53.78 -0.79
N GLY A 401 -27.92 53.20 -0.07
CA GLY A 401 -27.89 53.07 1.39
C GLY A 401 -27.10 51.83 1.85
N THR A 402 -26.51 51.88 3.05
CA THR A 402 -25.85 50.74 3.70
C THR A 402 -26.63 50.32 4.94
N GLN A 403 -26.83 49.01 5.13
CA GLN A 403 -27.44 48.42 6.31
C GLN A 403 -26.52 47.33 6.87
N ASP A 404 -26.25 47.38 8.17
CA ASP A 404 -25.44 46.39 8.87
C ASP A 404 -26.31 45.25 9.42
N TYR A 405 -25.77 44.04 9.40
CA TYR A 405 -26.39 42.80 9.86
C TYR A 405 -25.40 41.98 10.70
N THR A 406 -25.92 41.26 11.70
CA THR A 406 -25.20 40.20 12.41
C THR A 406 -25.80 38.86 12.02
N VAL A 407 -24.98 37.96 11.49
CA VAL A 407 -25.36 36.58 11.13
C VAL A 407 -24.79 35.64 12.20
N ASP A 408 -25.67 34.88 12.85
CA ASP A 408 -25.30 33.85 13.80
C ASP A 408 -25.23 32.49 13.09
N LEU A 409 -24.14 31.75 13.30
CA LEU A 409 -23.89 30.45 12.70
C LEU A 409 -23.55 29.41 13.76
N ILE A 410 -24.06 28.19 13.59
CA ILE A 410 -23.69 26.99 14.33
C ILE A 410 -22.89 26.02 13.46
N ARG A 411 -22.05 25.21 14.09
CA ARG A 411 -21.23 24.20 13.41
C ARG A 411 -22.07 22.99 13.00
N ASP A 412 -21.94 22.58 11.74
CA ASP A 412 -22.54 21.35 11.20
C ASP A 412 -21.44 20.55 10.47
N GLY A 413 -20.88 19.56 11.18
CA GLY A 413 -19.70 18.81 10.75
C GLY A 413 -18.48 19.72 10.52
N ILE A 414 -17.99 19.75 9.29
CA ILE A 414 -16.91 20.67 8.86
C ILE A 414 -17.41 22.02 8.34
N SER A 415 -18.74 22.17 8.19
CA SER A 415 -19.40 23.33 7.58
C SER A 415 -20.08 24.22 8.62
N TRP A 416 -20.59 25.37 8.17
CA TRP A 416 -21.32 26.33 8.99
C TRP A 416 -22.75 26.49 8.49
N LYS A 417 -23.70 26.60 9.41
CA LYS A 417 -25.13 26.76 9.14
C LYS A 417 -25.69 27.95 9.91
N VAL A 418 -26.49 28.76 9.25
CA VAL A 418 -27.09 29.98 9.80
C VAL A 418 -28.24 29.62 10.74
N THR A 419 -28.25 30.23 11.92
CA THR A 419 -29.28 30.05 12.96
C THR A 419 -30.10 31.31 13.20
N ALA A 420 -29.55 32.50 12.97
CA ALA A 420 -30.30 33.75 13.00
C ALA A 420 -29.61 34.83 12.15
N VAL A 421 -30.38 35.82 11.72
CA VAL A 421 -29.85 37.08 11.17
C VAL A 421 -30.61 38.23 11.83
N SER A 422 -29.89 39.26 12.25
CA SER A 422 -30.47 40.47 12.83
C SER A 422 -29.88 41.72 12.19
N ALA A 423 -30.73 42.70 11.87
CA ALA A 423 -30.29 44.01 11.41
C ALA A 423 -29.76 44.83 12.60
N SER A 424 -28.55 45.38 12.47
CA SER A 424 -27.97 46.28 13.46
C SER A 424 -28.46 47.70 13.22
N TYR A 425 -29.10 48.29 14.23
CA TYR A 425 -29.53 49.69 14.20
C TYR A 425 -28.71 50.50 15.20
N ALA A 426 -28.18 51.64 14.77
CA ALA A 426 -27.26 52.47 15.56
C ALA A 426 -27.83 52.93 16.93
N SER A 427 -29.15 52.86 17.13
CA SER A 427 -29.82 53.12 18.40
C SER A 427 -29.66 52.04 19.47
N GLN A 428 -29.12 50.84 19.16
CA GLN A 428 -28.84 49.80 20.16
C GLN A 428 -27.41 49.81 20.72
N ALA A 429 -26.50 50.62 20.15
CA ALA A 429 -25.08 50.63 20.52
C ALA A 429 -24.74 51.33 21.85
N SER A 430 -25.72 51.85 22.61
CA SER A 430 -25.45 52.70 23.78
C SER A 430 -25.19 51.96 25.11
N ASN A 431 -25.42 50.65 25.19
CA ASN A 431 -25.26 49.86 26.42
C ASN A 431 -24.19 48.77 26.26
N GLY A 432 -22.92 49.18 26.25
CA GLY A 432 -21.80 48.21 26.17
C GLY A 432 -20.38 48.80 26.25
N ASN A 433 -20.20 50.09 26.56
CA ASN A 433 -18.89 50.72 26.55
C ASN A 433 -18.23 50.65 27.94
N ASN A 434 -17.23 49.78 28.10
CA ASN A 434 -16.21 49.93 29.15
C ASN A 434 -14.87 49.34 28.68
N ILE A 435 -14.26 49.98 27.68
CA ILE A 435 -12.85 49.79 27.33
C ILE A 435 -12.05 50.87 28.06
N ALA A 436 -11.43 50.50 29.18
CA ALA A 436 -10.47 51.35 29.86
C ALA A 436 -9.10 51.24 29.17
N THR A 437 -8.72 52.29 28.43
CA THR A 437 -7.39 52.40 27.81
C THR A 437 -6.47 53.16 28.76
N SER A 438 -5.32 52.60 29.11
CA SER A 438 -4.24 53.37 29.76
C SER A 438 -2.88 52.92 29.25
N SER A 439 -2.32 53.72 28.34
CA SER A 439 -0.93 53.64 27.88
C SER A 439 -0.07 54.64 28.65
N SER A 440 1.08 54.22 29.17
CA SER A 440 2.22 55.13 29.41
C SER A 440 3.56 54.40 29.29
N THR A 441 4.52 55.09 28.72
CA THR A 441 5.80 54.59 28.18
C THR A 441 6.94 54.58 29.21
N ASP A 442 8.00 53.84 28.86
CA ASP A 442 9.42 54.03 29.16
C ASP A 442 9.94 54.20 30.61
N ALA A 443 10.84 53.28 31.00
CA ALA A 443 12.18 53.61 31.47
C ALA A 443 13.12 52.40 31.33
N ALA A 444 14.40 52.63 31.05
CA ALA A 444 15.39 51.58 30.78
C ALA A 444 16.59 51.60 31.76
N THR A 445 17.34 50.49 31.74
CA THR A 445 18.75 50.32 32.16
C THR A 445 19.11 50.16 33.65
N SER A 446 19.56 48.93 33.97
CA SER A 446 20.77 48.57 34.75
C SER A 446 21.13 49.24 36.07
N ALA A 447 21.34 48.43 37.12
CA ALA A 447 22.66 48.24 37.75
C ALA A 447 22.69 47.06 38.74
N THR A 448 23.89 46.50 38.95
CA THR A 448 24.22 45.40 39.86
C THR A 448 24.54 45.84 41.29
N LYS A 449 24.41 44.86 42.20
CA LYS A 449 25.28 44.56 43.36
C LYS A 449 25.01 45.16 44.76
N GLU A 450 25.12 44.23 45.71
CA GLU A 450 25.72 44.32 47.05
C GLU A 450 24.96 44.96 48.23
N THR A 451 24.74 44.11 49.25
CA THR A 451 24.79 44.34 50.73
C THR A 451 23.99 45.50 51.33
N ASP A 452 23.24 45.31 52.42
CA ASP A 452 23.77 44.73 53.66
C ASP A 452 22.73 44.04 54.57
N THR A 453 23.25 43.48 55.66
CA THR A 453 22.66 42.70 56.74
C THR A 453 21.72 43.45 57.68
N ALA A 454 20.73 42.75 58.25
CA ALA A 454 20.70 42.37 59.68
C ALA A 454 19.31 41.90 60.16
N SER A 455 19.30 40.79 60.93
CA SER A 455 18.59 40.53 62.21
C SER A 455 17.26 41.28 62.50
N THR A 456 16.19 40.69 63.05
CA THR A 456 15.96 39.52 63.95
C THR A 456 14.42 39.37 64.09
N SER A 457 13.76 38.40 64.73
CA SER A 457 14.09 37.30 65.68
C SER A 457 12.87 36.35 65.82
N ALA A 458 13.10 35.14 66.37
CA ALA A 458 12.12 34.26 67.05
C ALA A 458 10.93 33.74 66.20
N ALA A 459 10.33 32.54 66.37
CA ALA A 459 10.46 31.31 67.18
C ALA A 459 9.12 30.55 66.87
N SER A 460 8.82 29.29 67.18
CA SER A 460 9.50 27.99 67.35
C SER A 460 8.35 26.93 67.29
N THR A 461 8.50 25.60 67.27
CA THR A 461 9.63 24.66 67.44
C THR A 461 9.30 23.36 66.66
N GLU A 462 10.22 22.38 66.61
CA GLU A 462 10.06 20.89 66.76
C GLU A 462 8.77 20.14 66.32
N ALA A 463 8.80 18.85 65.92
CA ALA A 463 9.84 17.81 65.94
C ALA A 463 9.59 16.77 64.82
N THR A 464 10.61 16.26 64.11
CA THR A 464 11.25 14.90 64.21
C THR A 464 10.36 13.69 63.88
N GLY A 465 10.85 12.58 63.31
CA GLY A 465 12.18 12.19 62.80
C GLY A 465 12.03 11.41 61.46
N ALA A 466 13.06 11.22 60.63
CA ALA A 466 14.19 10.28 60.81
C ALA A 466 13.74 8.80 60.88
N ASP A 467 14.40 7.81 60.25
CA ASP A 467 15.77 7.81 59.73
C ASP A 467 15.99 6.79 58.56
N SER A 468 17.21 6.84 58.06
CA SER A 468 17.94 6.13 57.00
C SER A 468 17.80 4.60 56.80
N ALA A 469 17.82 4.26 55.51
CA ALA A 469 18.70 3.30 54.80
C ALA A 469 19.28 2.02 55.46
N ASN A 470 19.38 1.00 54.57
CA ASN A 470 20.49 0.04 54.40
C ASN A 470 20.46 -1.35 55.09
N THR A 471 20.07 -2.39 54.34
CA THR A 471 20.63 -3.77 54.38
C THR A 471 20.15 -4.48 53.10
N GLN A 472 20.99 -4.88 52.12
CA GLN A 472 22.02 -5.92 52.05
C GLN A 472 21.50 -7.39 51.99
N ALA A 473 22.02 -8.11 50.99
CA ALA A 473 22.26 -9.57 50.90
C ALA A 473 21.17 -10.58 50.46
N SER A 474 21.50 -11.25 49.33
CA SER A 474 21.41 -12.70 49.06
C SER A 474 20.07 -13.47 49.18
N SER A 475 19.70 -14.19 48.11
CA SER A 475 20.05 -15.63 47.98
C SER A 475 19.52 -16.26 46.68
N SER A 476 20.21 -17.29 46.20
CA SER A 476 19.79 -18.14 45.08
C SER A 476 18.88 -19.28 45.57
N ASN A 477 17.84 -19.63 44.78
CA ASN A 477 17.45 -21.02 44.44
C ASN A 477 15.99 -21.10 43.94
N LYS A 478 15.78 -21.29 42.63
CA LYS A 478 15.40 -22.58 42.02
C LYS A 478 15.27 -22.47 40.51
#